data_AF-A0A6I2GDR0-F1
#
_entry.id   AF-A0A6I2GDR0-F1
#
_cell.length_a   1.000
_cell.length_b   1.000
_cell.length_c   1.000
_cell.angle_alpha   90.00
_cell.angle_beta   90.00
_cell.angle_gamma   90.00
#
_symmetry.space_group_name_H-M   'P 1'
#
loop_
_entity.id
_entity.type
_entity.pdbx_description
1 polymer ?
#
loop_
_entity_poly.entity_id
_entity_poly.type
_entity_poly.pdbx_seq_one_letter_code
_entity_poly.pdbx_strand_id
1 'polypeptide(L)' 'CSTEYINTCIEKLNKRPRKCLGWKTPYELFFNKALRLI' A
#
# COMPACT_ATOMS: atom_id res chain seq x y z
N CYS A 1 10.79 -17.46 -7.53
CA CYS A 1 10.19 -16.37 -6.72
C CYS A 1 9.52 -16.97 -5.49
N SER A 2 10.08 -16.76 -4.31
CA SER A 2 9.48 -17.23 -3.05
C SER A 2 8.21 -16.43 -2.72
N THR A 3 7.26 -17.06 -2.03
CA THR A 3 6.02 -16.41 -1.57
C THR A 3 6.29 -15.17 -0.73
N GLU A 4 7.33 -15.22 0.12
CA GLU A 4 7.78 -14.10 0.95
C GLU A 4 8.18 -12.86 0.12
N TYR A 5 8.88 -13.08 -0.99
CA TYR A 5 9.27 -12.00 -1.90
C TYR A 5 8.03 -11.34 -2.53
N ILE A 6 7.05 -12.15 -2.94
CA ILE A 6 5.80 -11.65 -3.51
C ILE A 6 5.02 -10.85 -2.47
N ASN A 7 4.89 -11.37 -1.25
CA ASN A 7 4.21 -10.69 -0.14
C ASN A 7 4.86 -9.35 0.19
N THR A 8 6.19 -9.30 0.21
CA THR A 8 6.95 -8.06 0.42
C THR A 8 6.68 -7.03 -0.68
N CYS A 9 6.60 -7.47 -1.93
CA CYS A 9 6.26 -6.60 -3.05
C CYS A 9 4.83 -6.04 -2.93
N ILE A 10 3.86 -6.90 -2.58
CA ILE A 10 2.45 -6.51 -2.39
C ILE A 10 2.31 -5.49 -1.25
N GLU A 11 2.94 -5.74 -0.11
CA GLU A 11 2.97 -4.81 1.03
C GLU A 11 3.49 -3.43 0.61
N LYS A 12 4.63 -3.39 -0.11
CA LYS A 12 5.20 -2.14 -0.61
C LYS A 12 4.28 -1.42 -1.59
N LEU A 13 3.60 -2.16 -2.47
CA LEU A 13 2.64 -1.59 -3.43
C LEU A 13 1.44 -0.95 -2.72
N ASN A 14 0.87 -1.65 -1.73
CA ASN A 14 -0.34 -1.25 -1.02
C ASN A 14 -0.12 -0.08 -0.05
N LYS A 15 1.09 0.05 0.51
CA LYS A 15 1.45 1.14 1.44
C LYS A 15 2.06 2.36 0.76
N ARG A 16 2.15 2.39 -0.58
CA ARG A 16 2.78 3.50 -1.33
C ARG A 16 1.76 4.57 -1.74
N PRO A 17 1.92 5.83 -1.29
CA PRO A 17 1.11 6.95 -1.76
C PRO A 17 1.18 7.13 -3.28
N ARG A 18 0.03 7.39 -3.93
CA ARG A 18 -0.04 7.64 -5.38
C ARG A 18 -0.69 8.98 -5.68
N LYS A 19 -0.09 9.76 -6.59
CA LYS A 19 -0.63 11.06 -7.05
C LYS A 19 -2.06 10.96 -7.57
N CYS A 20 -2.35 9.92 -8.37
CA CYS A 20 -3.69 9.68 -8.91
C CYS A 20 -4.75 9.33 -7.86
N LEU A 21 -4.34 9.02 -6.63
CA LEU A 21 -5.22 8.71 -5.49
C LEU A 21 -5.31 9.89 -4.51
N GLY A 22 -4.90 11.10 -4.91
CA GLY A 22 -4.83 12.26 -4.02
C GLY A 22 -3.77 12.08 -2.93
N TRP A 23 -2.65 11.43 -3.26
CA TRP A 23 -1.58 11.06 -2.33
C TRP A 23 -1.98 10.08 -1.21
N LYS A 24 -3.14 9.42 -1.33
CA LYS A 24 -3.49 8.27 -0.50
C LYS A 24 -2.83 7.00 -1.02
N THR A 25 -2.66 6.03 -0.14
CA THR A 25 -2.21 4.68 -0.49
C THR A 25 -3.40 3.84 -0.99
N PRO A 26 -3.16 2.82 -1.84
CA PRO A 26 -4.20 1.87 -2.24
C PRO A 26 -4.91 1.20 -1.05
N TYR A 27 -4.15 0.87 0.00
CA TYR A 27 -4.69 0.29 1.22
C TYR A 27 -5.70 1.22 1.91
N GLU A 28 -5.35 2.49 2.08
CA GLU A 28 -6.21 3.46 2.76
C GLU A 28 -7.55 3.66 2.06
N LEU A 29 -7.54 3.67 0.73
CA LEU A 29 -8.76 3.79 -0.05
C LEU A 29 -9.61 2.52 -0.01
N PHE A 30 -8.99 1.36 -0.13
CA PHE A 30 -9.73 0.09 -0.17
C PHE A 30 -10.38 -0.24 1.19
N PHE A 31 -9.66 -0.01 2.29
CA PHE A 31 -10.15 -0.31 3.64
C PHE A 31 -10.81 0.88 4.32
N ASN A 32 -10.81 2.06 3.67
CA ASN A 32 -11.27 3.33 4.24
C ASN A 32 -10.67 3.62 5.63
N LYS A 33 -9.38 3.29 5.80
CA LYS A 33 -8.62 3.42 7.06
C LYS A 33 -7.30 4.13 6.80
N ALA A 34 -7.02 5.21 7.52
CA ALA A 34 -5.74 5.91 7.42
C ALA A 34 -4.58 5.04 7.92
N LEU A 35 -3.48 4.99 7.17
CA LEU A 35 -2.24 4.36 7.61
C LEU A 35 -1.39 5.42 8.31
N ARG A 36 -1.06 5.21 9.59
CA ARG A 36 0.01 5.98 10.23
C ARG A 36 1.35 5.41 9.78
N LEU A 37 1.85 5.94 8.67
CA LEU A 37 3.22 5.71 8.21
C LEU A 37 4.13 6.56 9.10
N ILE A 38 4.89 5.92 9.99
CA ILE A 38 5.90 6.56 10.87
C ILE A 38 7.24 6.55 10.15
#